data_AF-R0KRS7-F1
#
_entry.id   AF-R0KRS7-F1
#
_cell.length_a   1.000
_cell.length_b   1.000
_cell.length_c   1.000
_cell.angle_alpha   90.00
_cell.angle_beta   90.00
_cell.angle_gamma   90.00
#
_symmetry.space_group_name_H-M   'P 1'
#
loop_
_entity.id
_entity.type
_entity.pdbx_description
1 polymer ?
#
loop_
_entity_poly.entity_id
_entity_poly.type
_entity_poly.pdbx_seq_one_letter_code
_entity_poly.pdbx_strand_id
1 'polypeptide(L)'
;MHKIEDNKDLQDIIYKIIEDHILYSCSIKTLNLWRRKFFTGLVTEEEEKQMTLRKNVIYFIRNKQTDLAFDLLYKENIFELSQEEDKVLYNLLSKLSFIDLIWNNQVEEAIEFAKKYLEKKNLEKLYSLIGYEELTDEIVEKTSSEMKRKEIMNNINSFLFYKMTGRKCSLLHSAVDYYDTLIQK
;
A
#
# COMPACT_ATOMS: atom_id res chain seq x y z
N MET A 1 45.27 14.41 2.82
CA MET A 1 44.54 14.21 4.09
C MET A 1 43.03 14.28 3.83
N HIS A 2 42.51 13.47 2.90
CA HIS A 2 41.09 13.51 2.45
C HIS A 2 40.25 12.26 2.83
N LYS A 3 40.87 11.20 3.36
CA LYS A 3 40.17 9.91 3.59
C LYS A 3 39.21 9.87 4.79
N ILE A 4 39.26 10.83 5.71
CA ILE A 4 38.47 10.80 6.95
C ILE A 4 37.10 11.46 6.76
N GLU A 5 37.00 12.48 5.91
CA GLU A 5 35.73 13.14 5.56
C GLU A 5 34.87 12.25 4.65
N ASP A 6 35.47 11.62 3.64
CA ASP A 6 34.78 10.70 2.71
C ASP A 6 34.02 9.56 3.44
N ASN A 7 34.55 9.09 4.57
CA ASN A 7 33.98 7.97 5.30
C ASN A 7 32.79 8.40 6.18
N LYS A 8 32.82 9.65 6.67
CA LYS A 8 31.71 10.22 7.45
C LYS A 8 30.53 10.56 6.53
N ASP A 9 30.80 11.13 5.36
CA ASP A 9 29.76 11.46 4.39
C ASP A 9 29.07 10.19 3.87
N LEU A 10 29.84 9.13 3.60
CA LEU A 10 29.28 7.84 3.22
C LEU A 10 28.42 7.22 4.33
N GLN A 11 28.87 7.31 5.58
CA GLN A 11 28.12 6.82 6.72
C GLN A 11 26.79 7.55 6.89
N ASP A 12 26.79 8.88 6.75
CA ASP A 12 25.58 9.71 6.83
C ASP A 12 24.58 9.36 5.71
N ILE A 13 25.07 9.07 4.49
CA ILE A 13 24.24 8.59 3.38
C ILE A 13 23.62 7.23 3.72
N ILE A 14 24.41 6.27 4.20
CA ILE A 14 23.92 4.94 4.60
C ILE A 14 22.84 5.07 5.68
N TYR A 15 23.05 5.95 6.67
CA TYR A 15 22.08 6.15 7.73
C TYR A 15 20.76 6.70 7.23
N LYS A 16 20.79 7.64 6.29
CA LYS A 16 19.57 8.17 5.64
C LYS A 16 18.85 7.10 4.82
N ILE A 17 19.58 6.24 4.12
CA ILE A 17 18.99 5.12 3.35
C ILE A 17 18.26 4.15 4.28
N ILE A 18 18.89 3.79 5.41
CA ILE A 18 18.28 2.89 6.41
C ILE A 18 17.05 3.55 7.03
N GLU A 19 17.15 4.82 7.44
CA GLU A 19 16.03 5.56 8.02
C GLU A 19 14.83 5.63 7.07
N ASP A 20 15.06 5.98 5.80
CA ASP A 20 14.04 6.05 4.76
C ASP A 20 13.36 4.68 4.54
N HIS A 21 14.13 3.60 4.61
CA HIS A 21 13.56 2.26 4.50
C HIS A 21 12.71 1.87 5.71
N ILE A 22 13.12 2.24 6.94
CA ILE A 22 12.31 2.04 8.15
C ILE A 22 11.00 2.83 8.07
N LEU A 23 11.05 4.05 7.51
CA LEU A 23 9.88 4.88 7.24
C LEU A 23 8.95 4.21 6.21
N TYR A 24 9.52 3.69 5.12
CA TYR A 24 8.78 2.95 4.10
C TYR A 24 8.10 1.70 4.67
N SER A 25 8.81 0.93 5.52
CA SER A 25 8.31 -0.28 6.17
C SER A 25 7.36 -0.01 7.35
N CYS A 26 7.07 1.26 7.64
CA CYS A 26 6.20 1.71 8.72
C CYS A 26 6.63 1.26 10.13
N SER A 27 7.90 0.97 10.41
CA SER A 27 8.31 0.49 11.75
C SER A 27 8.58 1.63 12.74
N ILE A 28 7.50 2.22 13.29
CA ILE A 28 7.56 3.38 14.22
C ILE A 28 8.52 3.14 15.41
N LYS A 29 8.43 1.99 16.09
CA LYS A 29 9.30 1.66 17.22
C LYS A 29 10.77 1.61 16.80
N THR A 30 11.07 0.97 15.66
CA THR A 30 12.43 0.90 15.11
C THR A 30 12.92 2.28 14.70
N LEU A 31 12.08 3.12 14.11
CA LEU A 31 12.45 4.48 13.69
C LEU A 31 12.81 5.36 14.89
N ASN A 32 12.02 5.29 15.97
CA ASN A 32 12.33 6.00 17.21
C ASN A 32 13.65 5.52 17.84
N LEU A 33 13.91 4.21 17.87
CA LEU A 33 15.19 3.68 18.36
C LEU A 33 16.37 4.10 17.47
N TRP A 34 16.19 4.07 16.15
CA TRP A 34 17.17 4.48 15.16
C TRP A 34 17.53 5.96 15.33
N ARG A 35 16.53 6.84 15.35
CA ARG A 35 16.74 8.28 15.52
C ARG A 35 17.36 8.62 16.86
N ARG A 36 16.95 7.99 17.97
CA ARG A 36 17.62 8.21 19.28
C ARG A 36 19.09 7.84 19.28
N LYS A 37 19.50 6.86 18.47
CA LYS A 37 20.88 6.36 18.44
C LYS A 37 21.79 7.17 17.52
N PHE A 38 21.28 7.64 16.39
CA PHE A 38 22.10 8.23 15.33
C PHE A 38 21.73 9.69 14.97
N PHE A 39 20.60 10.19 15.48
CA PHE A 39 20.06 11.53 15.20
C PHE A 39 19.54 12.18 16.50
N THR A 40 18.95 13.36 16.40
CA THR A 40 18.43 14.13 17.57
C THR A 40 16.90 14.20 17.63
N GLY A 41 16.19 13.61 16.65
CA GLY A 41 14.74 13.69 16.53
C GLY A 41 13.99 12.44 16.99
N LEU A 42 12.68 12.56 17.18
CA LEU A 42 11.76 11.42 17.23
C LEU A 42 10.90 11.42 15.95
N VAL A 43 10.04 10.41 15.81
CA VAL A 43 8.98 10.43 14.81
C VAL A 43 8.07 11.63 15.07
N THR A 44 7.79 12.39 14.01
CA THR A 44 6.83 13.51 14.05
C THR A 44 5.40 12.99 14.05
N GLU A 45 4.45 13.80 14.52
CA GLU A 45 3.03 13.43 14.52
C GLU A 45 2.51 13.09 13.11
N GLU A 46 2.93 13.85 12.10
CA GLU A 46 2.56 13.60 10.70
C GLU A 46 3.13 12.27 10.20
N GLU A 47 4.41 11.99 10.43
CA GLU A 47 5.01 10.69 10.06
C GLU A 47 4.29 9.53 10.76
N GLU A 48 3.96 9.67 12.04
CA GLU A 48 3.24 8.66 12.80
C GLU A 48 1.83 8.43 12.24
N LYS A 49 1.10 9.50 11.91
CA LYS A 49 -0.21 9.43 11.26
C LYS A 49 -0.12 8.66 9.94
N GLN A 50 0.84 9.01 9.08
CA GLN A 50 1.01 8.38 7.76
C GLN A 50 1.47 6.92 7.85
N MET A 51 2.39 6.59 8.75
CA MET A 51 2.82 5.20 8.98
C MET A 51 1.68 4.36 9.55
N THR A 52 0.85 4.93 10.43
CA THR A 52 -0.30 4.25 11.02
C THR A 52 -1.39 4.00 9.98
N LEU A 53 -1.70 5.00 9.14
CA LEU A 53 -2.61 4.85 8.00
C LEU A 53 -2.20 3.68 7.11
N ARG A 54 -0.94 3.68 6.64
CA ARG A 54 -0.40 2.63 5.77
C ARG A 54 -0.46 1.24 6.43
N LYS A 55 -0.11 1.15 7.72
CA LYS A 55 -0.24 -0.10 8.49
C LYS A 55 -1.67 -0.62 8.55
N ASN A 56 -2.62 0.26 8.87
CA ASN A 56 -4.03 -0.12 9.00
C ASN A 56 -4.60 -0.59 7.67
N VAL A 57 -4.32 0.13 6.59
CA VAL A 57 -4.73 -0.25 5.24
C VAL A 57 -4.18 -1.63 4.85
N ILE A 58 -2.88 -1.85 5.02
CA ILE A 58 -2.25 -3.16 4.73
C ILE A 58 -2.83 -4.26 5.62
N TYR A 59 -3.06 -3.97 6.90
CA TYR A 59 -3.66 -4.91 7.85
C TYR A 59 -5.06 -5.34 7.40
N PHE A 60 -5.93 -4.39 7.06
CA PHE A 60 -7.30 -4.68 6.62
C PHE A 60 -7.30 -5.51 5.34
N ILE A 61 -6.48 -5.16 4.35
CA ILE A 61 -6.37 -5.91 3.11
C ILE A 61 -5.86 -7.33 3.37
N ARG A 62 -4.86 -7.49 4.22
CA ARG A 62 -4.32 -8.82 4.58
C ARG A 62 -5.39 -9.73 5.17
N ASN A 63 -6.31 -9.18 5.97
CA ASN A 63 -7.34 -9.91 6.68
C ASN A 63 -8.67 -10.02 5.91
N LYS A 64 -8.68 -9.74 4.60
CA LYS A 64 -9.90 -9.76 3.78
C LYS A 64 -10.99 -8.80 4.29
N GLN A 65 -10.58 -7.63 4.76
CA GLN A 65 -11.46 -6.54 5.21
C GLN A 65 -11.19 -5.29 4.35
N THR A 66 -11.05 -5.47 3.05
CA THR A 66 -10.61 -4.40 2.15
C THR A 66 -11.60 -3.24 2.08
N ASP A 67 -12.88 -3.48 2.36
CA ASP A 67 -13.91 -2.46 2.52
C ASP A 67 -13.55 -1.44 3.61
N LEU A 68 -13.03 -1.89 4.76
CA LEU A 68 -12.56 -1.00 5.83
C LEU A 68 -11.32 -0.20 5.40
N ALA A 69 -10.43 -0.81 4.62
CA ALA A 69 -9.27 -0.13 4.06
C ALA A 69 -9.70 0.97 3.08
N PHE A 70 -10.66 0.66 2.21
CA PHE A 70 -11.22 1.59 1.23
C PHE A 70 -11.89 2.77 1.92
N ASP A 71 -12.78 2.52 2.88
CA ASP A 71 -13.48 3.55 3.63
C ASP A 71 -12.52 4.47 4.38
N LEU A 72 -11.44 3.92 4.96
CA LEU A 72 -10.41 4.70 5.63
C LEU A 72 -9.72 5.67 4.66
N LEU A 73 -9.30 5.19 3.49
CA LEU A 73 -8.66 6.01 2.46
C LEU A 73 -9.61 7.06 1.86
N TYR A 74 -10.89 6.70 1.70
CA TYR A 74 -11.92 7.60 1.22
C TYR A 74 -12.19 8.74 2.21
N LYS A 75 -12.32 8.44 3.51
CA LYS A 75 -12.54 9.43 4.58
C LYS A 75 -11.37 10.40 4.75
N GLU A 76 -10.14 9.92 4.60
CA GLU A 76 -8.93 10.74 4.63
C GLU A 76 -8.70 11.54 3.32
N ASN A 77 -9.64 11.48 2.35
CA ASN A 77 -9.56 12.14 1.04
C ASN A 77 -8.26 11.83 0.28
N ILE A 78 -7.79 10.59 0.36
CA ILE A 78 -6.54 10.16 -0.29
C ILE A 78 -6.68 10.09 -1.83
N PHE A 79 -7.90 9.80 -2.32
CA PHE A 79 -8.17 9.66 -3.74
C PHE A 79 -8.53 11.00 -4.39
N GLU A 80 -7.63 11.50 -5.24
CA GLU A 80 -7.91 12.57 -6.18
C GLU A 80 -8.39 11.97 -7.50
N LEU A 81 -9.70 11.75 -7.65
CA LEU A 81 -10.28 11.07 -8.82
C LEU A 81 -10.13 11.83 -10.16
N SER A 82 -9.47 12.99 -10.18
CA SER A 82 -8.99 13.63 -11.40
C SER A 82 -7.69 13.01 -11.94
N GLN A 83 -6.90 12.37 -11.08
CA GLN A 83 -5.63 11.73 -11.40
C GLN A 83 -5.85 10.27 -11.80
N GLU A 84 -5.20 9.83 -12.88
CA GLU A 84 -5.40 8.48 -13.40
C GLU A 84 -4.84 7.40 -12.45
N GLU A 85 -3.70 7.65 -11.81
CA GLU A 85 -3.12 6.71 -10.84
C GLU A 85 -4.06 6.44 -9.66
N ASP A 86 -4.71 7.49 -9.15
CA ASP A 86 -5.68 7.41 -8.06
C ASP A 86 -6.94 6.64 -8.47
N LYS A 87 -7.44 6.84 -9.70
CA LYS A 87 -8.57 6.06 -10.25
C LYS A 87 -8.23 4.59 -10.36
N VAL A 88 -7.02 4.25 -10.80
CA VAL A 88 -6.58 2.85 -10.91
C VAL A 88 -6.62 2.20 -9.53
N LEU A 89 -6.08 2.86 -8.50
CA LEU A 89 -6.09 2.34 -7.13
C LEU A 89 -7.51 2.25 -6.56
N TYR A 90 -8.32 3.28 -6.75
CA TYR A 90 -9.72 3.32 -6.35
C TYR A 90 -10.51 2.15 -6.95
N ASN A 91 -10.35 1.90 -8.25
CA ASN A 91 -11.02 0.80 -8.95
C ASN A 91 -10.52 -0.57 -8.49
N LEU A 92 -9.22 -0.70 -8.21
CA LEU A 92 -8.64 -1.93 -7.68
C LEU A 92 -9.20 -2.24 -6.29
N LEU A 93 -9.17 -1.27 -5.38
CA LEU A 93 -9.61 -1.44 -4.01
C LEU A 93 -11.12 -1.63 -3.88
N SER A 94 -11.93 -0.91 -4.65
CA SER A 94 -13.39 -1.09 -4.65
C SER A 94 -13.80 -2.48 -5.12
N LYS A 95 -13.15 -3.01 -6.17
CA LYS A 95 -13.37 -4.40 -6.61
C LYS A 95 -12.95 -5.42 -5.56
N LEU A 96 -11.77 -5.24 -4.96
CA LEU A 96 -11.29 -6.16 -3.91
C LEU A 96 -12.17 -6.10 -2.65
N SER A 97 -12.68 -4.93 -2.30
CA SER A 97 -13.65 -4.75 -1.20
C SER A 97 -14.92 -5.56 -1.44
N PHE A 98 -15.49 -5.46 -2.64
CA PHE A 98 -16.66 -6.25 -3.01
C PHE A 98 -16.40 -7.76 -2.90
N ILE A 99 -15.27 -8.22 -3.43
CA ILE A 99 -14.91 -9.64 -3.36
C ILE A 99 -14.75 -10.09 -1.92
N ASP A 100 -14.08 -9.31 -1.08
CA ASP A 100 -13.88 -9.64 0.34
C ASP A 100 -15.21 -9.69 1.10
N LEU A 101 -16.16 -8.78 0.83
CA LEU A 101 -17.50 -8.81 1.43
C LEU A 101 -18.26 -10.08 1.02
N ILE A 102 -18.24 -10.43 -0.27
CA ILE A 102 -18.84 -11.66 -0.79
C ILE A 102 -18.17 -12.90 -0.17
N TRP A 103 -16.84 -12.90 -0.05
CA TRP A 103 -16.07 -13.96 0.61
C TRP A 103 -16.49 -14.18 2.07
N ASN A 104 -16.76 -13.08 2.77
CA ASN A 104 -17.18 -13.10 4.17
C ASN A 104 -18.69 -13.34 4.36
N ASN A 105 -19.41 -13.70 3.29
CA ASN A 105 -20.86 -13.91 3.28
C ASN A 105 -21.68 -12.65 3.67
N GLN A 106 -21.13 -11.47 3.39
CA GLN A 106 -21.75 -10.16 3.62
C GLN A 106 -22.35 -9.62 2.33
N VAL A 107 -23.34 -10.34 1.81
CA VAL A 107 -23.89 -10.11 0.46
C VAL A 107 -24.66 -8.80 0.36
N GLU A 108 -25.43 -8.44 1.39
CA GLU A 108 -26.21 -7.20 1.41
C GLU A 108 -25.26 -5.99 1.39
N GLU A 109 -24.23 -6.01 2.24
CA GLU A 109 -23.20 -4.98 2.29
C GLU A 109 -22.41 -4.89 0.99
N ALA A 110 -22.10 -6.03 0.34
CA ALA A 110 -21.46 -6.04 -0.97
C ALA A 110 -22.31 -5.34 -2.04
N ILE A 111 -23.62 -5.57 -2.05
CA ILE A 111 -24.55 -4.93 -2.99
C ILE A 111 -24.62 -3.43 -2.74
N GLU A 112 -24.74 -3.01 -1.47
CA GLU A 112 -24.76 -1.59 -1.12
C GLU A 112 -23.45 -0.88 -1.46
N PHE A 113 -22.32 -1.50 -1.14
CA PHE A 113 -20.98 -1.02 -1.47
C PHE A 113 -20.84 -0.83 -2.98
N ALA A 114 -21.25 -1.83 -3.76
CA ALA A 114 -21.16 -1.79 -5.21
C ALA A 114 -22.01 -0.68 -5.84
N LYS A 115 -23.25 -0.48 -5.34
CA LYS A 115 -24.13 0.62 -5.80
C LYS A 115 -23.49 1.99 -5.56
N LYS A 116 -22.73 2.13 -4.48
CA LYS A 116 -22.13 3.40 -4.07
C LYS A 116 -20.81 3.69 -4.78
N TYR A 117 -19.94 2.70 -4.91
CA TYR A 117 -18.53 2.95 -5.26
C TYR A 117 -18.06 2.32 -6.57
N LEU A 118 -18.77 1.33 -7.11
CA LEU A 118 -18.33 0.63 -8.32
C LEU A 118 -18.97 1.21 -9.60
N GLU A 119 -18.16 1.47 -10.61
CA GLU A 119 -18.65 1.95 -11.91
C GLU A 119 -19.35 0.84 -12.71
N LYS A 120 -20.54 1.13 -13.25
CA LYS A 120 -21.40 0.15 -13.96
C LYS A 120 -20.74 -0.61 -15.10
N LYS A 121 -19.73 -0.03 -15.76
CA LYS A 121 -19.26 -0.48 -17.08
C LYS A 121 -18.53 -1.84 -17.11
N ASN A 122 -18.27 -2.49 -15.98
CA ASN A 122 -17.64 -3.82 -15.94
C ASN A 122 -18.07 -4.68 -14.73
N LEU A 123 -19.28 -4.46 -14.20
CA LEU A 123 -19.71 -5.12 -12.95
C LEU A 123 -20.45 -6.44 -13.14
N GLU A 124 -20.95 -6.75 -14.34
CA GLU A 124 -21.77 -7.94 -14.56
C GLU A 124 -21.02 -9.23 -14.16
N LYS A 125 -19.73 -9.32 -14.49
CA LYS A 125 -18.89 -10.44 -14.06
C LYS A 125 -18.71 -10.46 -12.54
N LEU A 126 -18.41 -9.32 -11.93
CA LEU A 126 -18.23 -9.22 -10.48
C LEU A 126 -19.52 -9.61 -9.74
N TYR A 127 -20.67 -9.11 -10.18
CA TYR A 127 -21.98 -9.41 -9.59
C TYR A 127 -22.38 -10.87 -9.70
N SER A 128 -21.87 -11.61 -10.71
CA SER A 128 -22.12 -13.05 -10.80
C SER A 128 -21.64 -13.81 -9.55
N LEU A 129 -20.67 -13.26 -8.80
CA LEU A 129 -20.16 -13.85 -7.55
C LEU A 129 -21.24 -13.96 -6.46
N ILE A 130 -22.28 -13.13 -6.49
CA ILE A 130 -23.40 -13.19 -5.53
C ILE A 130 -24.20 -14.49 -5.66
N GLY A 131 -24.23 -15.09 -6.85
CA GLY A 131 -25.05 -16.28 -7.13
C GLY A 131 -24.38 -17.62 -6.78
N TYR A 132 -23.12 -17.63 -6.36
CA TYR A 132 -22.43 -18.86 -5.99
C TYR A 132 -22.70 -19.21 -4.52
N GLU A 133 -23.07 -20.48 -4.26
CA GLU A 133 -23.28 -20.98 -2.89
C GLU A 133 -21.98 -21.05 -2.08
N GLU A 134 -20.86 -21.38 -2.75
CA GLU A 134 -19.53 -21.40 -2.16
C GLU A 134 -18.52 -20.69 -3.08
N LEU A 135 -17.68 -19.83 -2.49
CA LEU A 135 -16.61 -19.14 -3.21
C LEU A 135 -15.29 -19.87 -3.03
N THR A 136 -14.62 -20.12 -4.15
CA THR A 136 -13.26 -20.65 -4.20
C THR A 136 -12.33 -19.62 -4.81
N ASP A 137 -11.02 -19.71 -4.49
CA ASP A 137 -10.00 -18.86 -5.12
C ASP A 137 -10.06 -18.96 -6.66
N GLU A 138 -10.32 -20.16 -7.21
CA GLU A 138 -10.45 -20.39 -8.66
C GLU A 138 -11.63 -19.61 -9.29
N ILE A 139 -12.80 -19.60 -8.65
CA ILE A 139 -13.98 -18.86 -9.13
C ILE A 139 -13.68 -17.36 -9.12
N VAL A 140 -13.03 -16.87 -8.06
CA VAL A 140 -12.65 -15.46 -7.94
C VAL A 140 -11.61 -15.08 -8.99
N GLU A 141 -10.54 -15.85 -9.15
CA GLU A 141 -9.49 -15.60 -10.15
C GLU A 141 -10.03 -15.53 -11.58
N LYS A 142 -10.93 -16.45 -11.95
CA LYS A 142 -11.60 -16.45 -13.26
C LYS A 142 -12.47 -15.22 -13.49
N THR A 143 -13.02 -14.64 -12.41
CA THR A 143 -14.07 -13.62 -12.49
C THR A 143 -13.55 -12.21 -12.29
N SER A 144 -12.47 -12.03 -11.53
CA SER A 144 -12.00 -10.71 -11.06
C SER A 144 -10.62 -10.28 -11.55
N SER A 145 -10.02 -10.98 -12.52
CA SER A 145 -8.62 -10.83 -13.00
C SER A 145 -7.61 -10.99 -11.86
N GLU A 146 -7.02 -12.19 -11.69
CA GLU A 146 -5.95 -12.55 -10.73
C GLU A 146 -5.57 -11.43 -9.73
N MET A 147 -6.35 -11.28 -8.67
CA MET A 147 -6.05 -10.30 -7.63
C MET A 147 -5.01 -10.86 -6.66
N LYS A 148 -3.73 -10.73 -7.02
CA LYS A 148 -2.63 -11.14 -6.14
C LYS A 148 -2.52 -10.18 -4.95
N ARG A 149 -3.18 -10.52 -3.84
CA ARG A 149 -3.27 -9.68 -2.62
C ARG A 149 -1.93 -9.14 -2.14
N LYS A 150 -0.86 -9.94 -2.23
CA LYS A 150 0.51 -9.50 -1.90
C LYS A 150 0.98 -8.34 -2.78
N GLU A 151 0.74 -8.42 -4.08
CA GLU A 151 1.09 -7.35 -5.03
C GLU A 151 0.22 -6.11 -4.79
N ILE A 152 -1.07 -6.29 -4.50
CA ILE A 152 -1.99 -5.19 -4.17
C ILE A 152 -1.51 -4.44 -2.93
N MET A 153 -1.15 -5.15 -1.85
CA MET A 153 -0.61 -4.53 -0.63
C MET A 153 0.68 -3.76 -0.90
N ASN A 154 1.59 -4.31 -1.72
CA ASN A 154 2.82 -3.61 -2.11
C ASN A 154 2.52 -2.35 -2.92
N ASN A 155 1.63 -2.44 -3.92
CA ASN A 155 1.23 -1.31 -4.75
C ASN A 155 0.61 -0.18 -3.93
N ILE A 156 -0.23 -0.52 -2.95
CA ILE A 156 -0.86 0.45 -2.05
C ILE A 156 0.16 1.09 -1.13
N ASN A 157 1.06 0.31 -0.52
CA ASN A 157 2.13 0.89 0.30
C ASN A 157 2.96 1.88 -0.50
N SER A 158 3.35 1.51 -1.73
CA SER A 158 4.10 2.35 -2.65
C SER A 158 3.34 3.61 -3.06
N PHE A 159 2.04 3.50 -3.34
CA PHE A 159 1.18 4.65 -3.67
C PHE A 159 1.05 5.62 -2.49
N LEU A 160 0.75 5.13 -1.30
CA LEU A 160 0.61 5.97 -0.11
C LEU A 160 1.95 6.60 0.29
N PHE A 161 3.05 5.87 0.12
CA PHE A 161 4.39 6.43 0.31
C PHE A 161 4.73 7.51 -0.72
N TYR A 162 4.28 7.36 -1.96
CA TYR A 162 4.42 8.38 -3.01
C TYR A 162 3.66 9.66 -2.67
N LYS A 163 2.41 9.56 -2.21
CA LYS A 163 1.64 10.74 -1.76
C LYS A 163 2.36 11.53 -0.65
N MET A 164 3.10 10.83 0.21
CA MET A 164 3.87 11.45 1.30
C MET A 164 5.22 12.02 0.86
N THR A 165 5.95 11.32 -0.02
CA THR A 165 7.39 11.59 -0.26
C THR A 165 7.73 11.99 -1.69
N GLY A 166 6.78 11.89 -2.62
CA GLY A 166 7.01 12.00 -4.06
C GLY A 166 7.76 10.81 -4.67
N ARG A 167 8.05 9.74 -3.91
CA ARG A 167 8.74 8.53 -4.38
C ARG A 167 7.90 7.28 -4.13
N LYS A 168 7.90 6.33 -5.08
CA LYS A 168 7.13 5.09 -4.97
C LYS A 168 7.80 4.01 -4.11
N CYS A 169 9.10 4.13 -3.83
CA CYS A 169 9.85 3.18 -3.02
C CYS A 169 10.92 3.87 -2.17
N SER A 170 11.43 3.15 -1.16
CA SER A 170 12.54 3.64 -0.34
C SER A 170 13.85 3.73 -1.13
N LEU A 171 14.77 4.59 -0.70
CA LEU A 171 16.12 4.71 -1.26
C LEU A 171 16.87 3.38 -1.31
N LEU A 172 16.63 2.50 -0.33
CA LEU A 172 17.24 1.17 -0.32
C LEU A 172 16.76 0.30 -1.49
N HIS A 173 15.47 0.36 -1.85
CA HIS A 173 14.95 -0.37 -3.01
C HIS A 173 15.59 0.19 -4.29
N SER A 174 15.61 1.52 -4.44
CA SER A 174 16.24 2.16 -5.60
C SER A 174 17.72 1.83 -5.72
N ALA A 175 18.45 1.74 -4.60
CA ALA A 175 19.85 1.36 -4.60
C ALA A 175 20.03 -0.09 -5.06
N VAL A 176 19.24 -1.02 -4.54
CA VAL A 176 19.28 -2.44 -4.94
C VAL A 176 18.93 -2.60 -6.42
N ASP A 177 17.82 -1.99 -6.87
CA ASP A 177 17.39 -2.03 -8.28
C ASP A 177 18.52 -1.54 -9.21
N TYR A 178 19.18 -0.44 -8.85
CA TYR A 178 20.31 0.09 -9.62
C TYR A 178 21.50 -0.88 -9.64
N TYR A 179 21.88 -1.45 -8.49
CA TYR A 179 22.96 -2.45 -8.43
C TYR A 179 22.66 -3.66 -9.31
N ASP A 180 21.42 -4.15 -9.30
CA ASP A 180 21.01 -5.28 -10.14
C ASP A 180 21.16 -4.96 -11.63
N THR A 181 20.86 -3.73 -12.06
CA THR A 181 21.11 -3.31 -13.46
C THR A 181 22.59 -3.28 -13.85
N LEU A 182 23.49 -3.07 -12.88
CA LEU A 182 24.93 -3.08 -13.12
C LEU A 182 25.51 -4.50 -13.20
N ILE A 183 24.95 -5.43 -12.44
CA ILE A 183 25.38 -6.84 -12.40
C ILE A 183 24.86 -7.62 -13.62
N GLN A 184 23.74 -7.19 -14.22
CA GLN A 184 23.17 -7.79 -15.43
C GLN A 184 23.85 -7.36 -16.75
N LYS A 185 24.96 -6.61 -16.67
CA LYS A 185 25.84 -6.28 -17.80
C LYS A 185 27.08 -7.17 -17.80
#